data_AF-M9ZA74-F1
#
_entry.id   AF-M9ZA74-F1
#
_cell.length_a   1.000
_cell.length_b   1.000
_cell.length_c   1.000
_cell.angle_alpha   90.00
_cell.angle_beta   90.00
_cell.angle_gamma   90.00
#
_symmetry.space_group_name_H-M   'P 1'
#
loop_
_entity.id
_entity.type
_entity.pdbx_description
1 polymer ?
#
loop_
_entity_poly.entity_id
_entity_poly.type
_entity_poly.pdbx_seq_one_letter_code
_entity_poly.pdbx_strand_id
1 'polypeptide(L)' 'VGYGTDRRRGRQIYSRYQTLELEKEFHFNRYLTRR' A
#
# COMPACT_ATOMS: atom_id res chain seq x y z
N VAL A 1 1.82 -3.99 -26.89
CA VAL A 1 2.70 -4.62 -25.87
C VAL A 1 1.95 -4.55 -24.54
N GLY A 2 1.36 -5.67 -24.11
CA GLY A 2 0.58 -5.72 -22.87
C GLY A 2 1.50 -5.98 -21.68
N TYR A 3 1.55 -5.05 -20.74
CA TYR A 3 2.27 -5.21 -19.46
C TYR A 3 1.43 -6.06 -18.49
N GLY A 4 1.16 -7.30 -18.88
CA GLY A 4 0.60 -8.33 -18.02
C GLY A 4 1.73 -9.16 -17.44
N THR A 5 2.59 -8.55 -16.61
CA THR A 5 3.55 -9.36 -15.84
C THR A 5 2.79 -9.97 -14.67
N ASP A 6 2.63 -11.28 -14.78
CA ASP A 6 2.29 -12.26 -13.75
C ASP A 6 2.90 -11.85 -12.39
N ARG A 7 2.18 -11.01 -11.63
CA ARG A 7 2.59 -10.59 -10.30
C ARG A 7 2.29 -11.74 -9.37
N ARG A 8 3.20 -12.72 -9.32
CA ARG A 8 3.38 -13.57 -8.15
C ARG A 8 3.28 -12.65 -6.94
N ARG A 9 2.19 -12.75 -6.18
CA ARG A 9 1.92 -11.90 -5.01
C ARG A 9 2.90 -12.28 -3.89
N GLY A 10 4.17 -11.91 -4.07
CA GLY A 10 5.14 -11.93 -3.00
C GLY A 10 4.71 -10.95 -1.92
N ARG A 11 5.14 -11.21 -0.68
CA ARG A 11 4.94 -10.26 0.42
C ARG A 11 5.65 -8.95 0.07
N GLN A 12 4.89 -7.91 -0.25
CA GLN A 12 5.41 -6.56 -0.33
C GLN A 12 5.70 -6.10 1.11
N ILE A 13 6.98 -5.85 1.42
CA ILE A 13 7.36 -5.26 2.71
C ILE A 13 7.46 -3.75 2.51
N TYR A 14 6.78 -3.00 3.38
CA TYR A 14 6.90 -1.56 3.43
C TYR A 14 8.18 -1.15 4.15
N SER A 15 8.82 -0.07 3.70
CA SER A 15 9.91 0.57 4.43
C SER A 15 9.39 1.20 5.73
N ARG A 16 10.27 1.48 6.69
CA ARG A 16 9.91 2.18 7.94
C ARG A 16 9.15 3.48 7.68
N TYR A 17 9.59 4.24 6.68
CA TYR A 17 8.97 5.51 6.31
C TYR A 17 7.57 5.31 5.71
N GLN A 18 7.39 4.30 4.86
CA GLN A 18 6.07 3.97 4.30
C GLN A 18 5.06 3.59 5.40
N THR A 19 5.47 2.78 6.38
CA THR A 19 4.61 2.45 7.52
C THR A 19 4.23 3.69 8.33
N LEU A 20 5.17 4.62 8.57
CA LEU A 20 4.91 5.86 9.30
C LEU A 20 3.81 6.71 8.62
N GLU A 21 3.88 6.87 7.31
CA GLU A 21 2.87 7.66 6.59
C GLU A 21 1.49 6.99 6.63
N LEU A 22 1.42 5.65 6.55
CA LEU A 22 0.16 4.90 6.70
C LEU A 22 -0.43 5.05 8.11
N GLU A 23 0.40 5.00 9.15
CA GLU A 23 -0.04 5.22 10.53
C GLU A 23 -0.61 6.62 10.72
N LYS A 24 0.07 7.65 10.20
CA LYS A 24 -0.45 9.03 10.21
C LYS A 24 -1.82 9.09 9.54
N GLU A 25 -1.95 8.54 8.34
CA GLU A 25 -3.21 8.58 7.59
C GLU A 25 -4.34 7.82 8.32
N PHE A 26 -4.05 6.69 8.99
CA PHE A 26 -5.03 5.93 9.77
C PHE A 26 -5.60 6.71 10.97
N HIS A 27 -4.79 7.57 11.59
CA HIS A 27 -5.25 8.39 12.71
C HIS A 27 -6.29 9.44 12.28
N PHE A 28 -6.22 9.90 11.02
CA PHE A 28 -7.15 10.89 10.47
C PHE A 28 -8.28 10.27 9.65
N ASN A 29 -8.03 9.16 8.96
CA ASN A 29 -8.98 8.48 8.07
C ASN A 29 -9.01 6.98 8.40
N ARG A 30 -9.84 6.62 9.40
CA ARG A 30 -9.99 5.24 9.87
C ARG A 30 -10.44 4.24 8.78
N TYR A 31 -10.99 4.74 7.68
CA TYR A 31 -11.36 3.95 6.51
C TYR A 31 -10.68 4.52 5.27
N LEU A 32 -9.77 3.74 4.68
CA LEU A 32 -9.35 3.95 3.30
C LEU A 32 -10.60 3.84 2.43
N THR A 33 -11.16 4.98 2.05
CA THR A 33 -12.26 5.00 1.09
C THR A 33 -11.70 4.62 -0.27
N ARG A 34 -12.28 3.60 -0.90
CA ARG A 34 -12.00 3.29 -2.31
C ARG A 34 -12.52 4.45 -3.14
N ARG A 35 -11.63 5.20 -3.78
CA ARG A 35 -11.97 6.07 -4.91
C ARG A 35 -11.79 5.30 -6.22
#